data_AF-A0AAD9K1Y9-F1
#
_entry.id   AF-A0AAD9K1Y9-F1
#
_cell.length_a   1.000
_cell.length_b   1.000
_cell.length_c   1.000
_cell.angle_alpha   90.00
_cell.angle_beta   90.00
_cell.angle_gamma   90.00
#
_symmetry.space_group_name_H-M   'P 1'
#
loop_
_entity.id
_entity.type
_entity.pdbx_description
1 polymer ?
#
loop_
_entity_poly.entity_id
_entity_poly.type
_entity_poly.pdbx_seq_one_letter_code
_entity_poly.pdbx_strand_id
1 'polypeptide(L)'
;MTTILRQLHWLPVRKRIDFKLLVLVHRAIYNGTPEYLAALLRPHTPPRTLRSANNNMLEVKRTRTKAGDCSFAVAAAPLWNNLPTVIKTCDNLTSFKRLLKTHFFVSHISVIQHEHYYFLLDYLVILSIHNYTLIYWHYCYVIIMIIIILQF
;
A
#
# COMPACT_ATOMS: atom_id res chain seq x y z
N MET A 1 -2.54 1.16 16.72
CA MET A 1 -2.92 2.49 17.26
C MET A 1 -3.34 3.39 16.09
N THR A 2 -4.59 3.32 15.64
CA THR A 2 -5.16 4.10 14.51
C THR A 2 -6.68 4.33 14.69
N THR A 3 -7.09 4.72 15.90
CA THR A 3 -8.52 4.75 16.30
C THR A 3 -9.25 6.02 15.85
N ILE A 4 -8.62 7.19 15.97
CA ILE A 4 -9.26 8.50 15.76
C ILE A 4 -9.61 8.75 14.28
N LEU A 5 -8.67 8.50 13.36
CA LEU A 5 -8.93 8.68 11.92
C LEU A 5 -10.04 7.77 11.39
N ARG A 6 -10.16 6.57 11.97
CA ARG A 6 -11.23 5.61 11.65
C ARG A 6 -12.57 6.10 12.19
N GLN A 7 -12.62 6.56 13.44
CA GLN A 7 -13.83 7.14 14.05
C GLN A 7 -14.34 8.36 13.29
N LEU A 8 -13.43 9.21 12.81
CA LEU A 8 -13.76 10.40 12.03
C LEU A 8 -14.02 10.10 10.55
N HIS A 9 -13.79 8.86 10.09
CA HIS A 9 -13.87 8.47 8.67
C HIS A 9 -13.02 9.40 7.77
N TRP A 10 -11.83 9.77 8.26
CA TRP A 10 -10.90 10.66 7.57
C TRP A 10 -9.81 9.88 6.86
N LEU A 11 -9.54 10.28 5.62
CA LEU A 11 -8.52 9.67 4.81
C LEU A 11 -7.12 10.21 5.21
N PRO A 12 -6.10 9.35 5.40
CA PRO A 12 -4.74 9.81 5.71
C PRO A 12 -4.21 10.82 4.70
N VAL A 13 -3.34 11.74 5.14
CA VAL A 13 -2.81 12.84 4.30
C VAL A 13 -2.25 12.33 2.97
N ARG A 14 -1.41 11.30 2.99
CA ARG A 14 -0.83 10.70 1.77
C ARG A 14 -1.91 10.26 0.78
N LYS A 15 -2.91 9.52 1.27
CA LYS A 15 -4.04 9.05 0.45
C LYS A 15 -4.94 10.19 -0.06
N ARG A 16 -5.02 11.33 0.64
CA ARG A 16 -5.72 12.53 0.12
C ARG A 16 -4.99 13.17 -1.05
N ILE A 17 -3.65 13.13 -1.07
CA ILE A 17 -2.85 13.60 -2.21
C ILE A 17 -3.13 12.71 -3.42
N ASP A 18 -3.02 11.38 -3.24
CA ASP A 18 -3.35 10.40 -4.28
C ASP A 18 -4.78 10.59 -4.81
N PHE A 19 -5.74 10.83 -3.91
CA PHE A 19 -7.14 11.07 -4.27
C PHE A 19 -7.31 12.29 -5.16
N LYS A 20 -6.72 13.44 -4.79
CA LYS A 20 -6.80 14.67 -5.60
C LYS A 20 -6.14 14.48 -6.95
N LEU A 21 -4.98 13.81 -6.98
CA LEU A 21 -4.25 13.53 -8.21
C LEU A 21 -5.08 12.64 -9.15
N LEU A 22 -5.66 11.55 -8.66
CA LEU A 22 -6.51 10.66 -9.44
C LEU A 22 -7.81 11.31 -9.91
N VAL A 23 -8.39 12.23 -9.14
CA VAL A 23 -9.52 13.04 -9.58
C VAL A 23 -9.14 13.94 -10.76
N LEU A 24 -7.94 14.52 -10.77
CA LEU A 24 -7.45 15.28 -11.93
C LEU A 24 -7.23 14.38 -13.14
N VAL A 25 -6.65 13.19 -12.95
CA VAL A 25 -6.47 12.19 -14.02
C VAL A 25 -7.81 11.77 -14.62
N HIS A 26 -8.82 11.48 -13.78
CA HIS A 26 -10.17 11.12 -14.24
C HIS A 26 -10.77 12.22 -15.12
N ARG A 27 -10.73 13.47 -14.67
CA ARG A 27 -11.23 14.61 -15.46
C ARG A 27 -10.46 14.81 -16.78
N ALA A 28 -9.15 14.59 -16.75
CA ALA A 28 -8.32 14.69 -17.94
C ALA A 28 -8.62 13.58 -18.97
N ILE A 29 -8.92 12.36 -18.50
CA ILE A 29 -9.25 11.22 -19.38
C ILE A 29 -10.68 11.32 -19.94
N TYR A 30 -11.67 11.57 -19.08
CA TYR A 30 -13.09 11.51 -19.47
C TYR A 30 -13.66 12.81 -19.99
N ASN A 31 -13.16 13.94 -19.47
CA ASN A 31 -13.69 15.27 -19.82
C ASN A 31 -12.66 16.10 -20.60
N GLY A 32 -11.47 15.57 -20.87
CA GLY A 32 -10.39 16.29 -21.55
C GLY A 32 -9.91 17.54 -20.81
N THR A 33 -10.22 17.69 -19.51
CA THR A 33 -10.04 18.96 -18.80
C THR A 33 -9.22 18.85 -17.52
N PRO A 34 -8.32 19.82 -17.26
CA PRO A 34 -7.86 20.85 -18.20
C PRO A 34 -6.98 20.26 -19.32
N GLU A 35 -7.04 20.85 -20.51
CA GLU A 35 -6.43 20.33 -21.74
C GLU A 35 -4.91 20.09 -21.59
N TYR A 36 -4.20 21.00 -20.92
CA TYR A 36 -2.78 20.85 -20.68
C TYR A 36 -2.45 19.61 -19.83
N LEU A 37 -3.31 19.20 -18.89
CA LEU A 37 -3.11 17.96 -18.11
C LEU A 37 -3.44 16.73 -18.95
N ALA A 38 -4.50 16.80 -19.77
CA ALA A 38 -4.86 15.72 -20.69
C ALA A 38 -3.72 15.42 -21.67
N ALA A 39 -3.10 16.46 -22.24
CA ALA A 39 -1.97 16.33 -23.16
C ALA A 39 -0.73 15.66 -22.53
N LEU A 40 -0.58 15.70 -21.21
CA LEU A 40 0.52 15.05 -20.50
C LEU A 40 0.32 13.54 -20.31
N LEU A 41 -0.93 13.07 -20.35
CA LEU A 41 -1.31 11.68 -20.14
C LEU A 41 -1.33 10.94 -21.49
N ARG A 42 -0.50 9.90 -21.61
CA ARG A 42 -0.43 9.09 -22.83
C ARG A 42 -1.05 7.72 -22.56
N PRO A 43 -2.00 7.26 -23.40
CA PRO A 43 -2.47 5.89 -23.34
C PRO A 43 -1.32 4.90 -23.57
N HIS A 44 -1.30 3.81 -22.81
CA HIS A 44 -0.34 2.75 -23.04
C HIS A 44 -0.76 1.89 -24.25
N THR A 45 0.01 1.96 -25.32
CA THR A 45 -0.20 1.13 -26.52
C THR A 45 0.79 -0.05 -26.52
N PRO A 46 0.34 -1.28 -26.22
CA PRO A 46 1.22 -2.44 -26.28
C PRO A 46 1.59 -2.75 -27.74
N PRO A 47 2.80 -3.31 -28.00
CA PRO A 47 3.25 -3.62 -29.37
C PRO A 47 2.43 -4.71 -30.06
N ARG A 48 1.67 -5.49 -29.27
CA ARG A 48 0.73 -6.51 -29.75
C ARG A 48 -0.57 -6.41 -28.95
N THR A 49 -1.70 -6.76 -29.56
CA THR A 49 -2.99 -6.79 -28.86
C THR A 49 -2.98 -7.86 -27.78
N LEU A 50 -3.11 -7.42 -26.53
CA LEU A 50 -3.22 -8.27 -25.34
C LEU A 50 -4.64 -8.19 -24.78
N ARG A 51 -5.07 -9.20 -24.03
CA ARG A 51 -6.35 -9.14 -23.28
C ARG A 51 -6.41 -7.96 -22.29
N SER A 52 -5.24 -7.47 -21.85
CA SER A 52 -5.09 -6.27 -21.00
C SER A 52 -5.07 -4.94 -21.77
N ALA A 53 -5.06 -4.94 -23.10
CA ALA A 53 -4.99 -3.73 -23.90
C ALA A 53 -6.21 -2.81 -23.68
N ASN A 54 -7.37 -3.38 -23.35
CA ASN A 54 -8.62 -2.63 -23.16
C ASN A 54 -8.80 -2.04 -21.74
N ASN A 55 -7.74 -1.95 -20.95
CA ASN A 55 -7.85 -1.67 -19.51
C ASN A 55 -7.57 -0.21 -19.12
N ASN A 56 -7.71 0.73 -20.08
CA ASN A 56 -7.45 2.17 -19.94
C ASN A 56 -6.15 2.45 -19.16
N MET A 57 -5.05 1.81 -19.57
CA MET A 57 -3.75 1.99 -18.92
C MET A 57 -3.04 3.22 -19.46
N LEU A 58 -2.28 3.88 -18.59
CA LEU A 58 -1.43 5.01 -18.94
C LEU A 58 0.03 4.56 -19.07
N GLU A 59 0.76 5.18 -19.99
CA GLU A 59 2.20 4.99 -20.16
C GLU A 59 2.95 5.48 -18.91
N VAL A 60 3.77 4.61 -18.31
CA VAL A 60 4.59 4.96 -17.15
C VAL A 60 5.92 5.53 -17.63
N LYS A 61 6.09 6.85 -17.47
CA LYS A 61 7.35 7.55 -17.75
C LYS A 61 8.36 7.30 -16.64
N ARG A 62 9.64 7.20 -16.99
CA ARG A 62 10.75 7.11 -16.02
C ARG A 62 11.48 8.44 -15.97
N THR A 63 11.86 8.87 -14.76
CA THR A 63 12.71 10.05 -14.58
C THR A 63 13.99 9.71 -13.83
N ARG A 64 14.96 10.61 -13.91
CA ARG A 64 16.27 10.46 -13.24
C ARG A 64 16.33 11.13 -11.87
N THR A 65 15.30 11.89 -11.49
CA THR A 65 15.30 12.73 -10.28
C THR A 65 14.03 12.54 -9.48
N LYS A 66 14.14 12.62 -8.14
CA LYS A 66 12.98 12.52 -7.25
C LYS A 66 11.95 13.64 -7.48
N ALA A 67 12.41 14.83 -7.85
CA ALA A 67 11.53 15.92 -8.24
C ALA A 67 10.75 15.61 -9.52
N GLY A 68 11.38 14.95 -10.50
CA GLY A 68 10.72 14.47 -11.72
C GLY A 68 9.64 13.44 -11.44
N ASP A 69 9.89 12.52 -10.51
CA ASP A 69 8.93 11.50 -10.08
C ASP A 69 7.65 12.11 -9.50
N CYS A 70 7.75 13.29 -8.88
CA CYS A 70 6.61 14.03 -8.33
C CYS A 70 5.78 14.79 -9.38
N SER A 71 6.24 14.89 -10.62
CA SER A 71 5.50 15.59 -11.67
C SER A 71 4.19 14.87 -12.01
N PHE A 72 3.16 15.61 -12.39
CA PHE A 72 1.85 15.03 -12.75
C PHE A 72 1.98 13.94 -13.82
N ALA A 73 2.75 14.21 -14.87
CA ALA A 73 2.94 13.30 -16.00
C ALA A 73 3.57 11.95 -15.61
N VAL A 74 4.27 11.89 -14.47
CA VAL A 74 4.98 10.69 -14.00
C VAL A 74 4.23 10.03 -12.86
N ALA A 75 3.77 10.79 -11.86
CA ALA A 75 3.06 10.27 -10.70
C ALA A 75 1.66 9.74 -11.04
N ALA A 76 1.00 10.30 -12.06
CA ALA A 76 -0.37 9.92 -12.44
C ALA A 76 -0.49 8.47 -12.93
N ALA A 77 0.38 8.06 -13.85
CA ALA A 77 0.29 6.76 -14.52
C ALA A 77 0.36 5.55 -13.56
N PRO A 78 1.35 5.42 -12.66
CA PRO A 78 1.42 4.29 -11.74
C PRO A 78 0.24 4.26 -10.77
N LEU A 79 -0.21 5.41 -10.25
CA LEU A 79 -1.36 5.47 -9.36
C LEU A 79 -2.65 5.05 -10.07
N TRP A 80 -2.87 5.53 -11.30
CA TRP A 80 -4.03 5.17 -12.11
C TRP A 80 -4.02 3.69 -12.49
N ASN A 81 -2.87 3.16 -12.93
CA ASN A 81 -2.74 1.78 -13.38
C ASN A 81 -2.99 0.77 -12.25
N ASN A 82 -2.66 1.14 -11.01
CA ASN A 82 -2.91 0.32 -9.82
C ASN A 82 -4.37 0.33 -9.35
N LEU A 83 -5.25 1.12 -9.98
CA LEU A 83 -6.68 1.10 -9.64
C LEU A 83 -7.39 -0.15 -10.20
N PRO A 84 -8.36 -0.70 -9.44
CA PRO A 84 -9.29 -1.69 -9.96
C PRO A 84 -10.00 -1.21 -11.22
N THR A 85 -10.24 -2.13 -12.14
CA THR A 85 -10.88 -1.87 -13.43
C THR A 85 -12.25 -1.22 -13.28
N VAL A 86 -13.05 -1.70 -12.32
CA VAL A 86 -14.38 -1.17 -11.98
C VAL A 86 -14.35 0.32 -11.67
N ILE A 87 -13.30 0.81 -11.00
CA ILE A 87 -13.16 2.23 -10.66
C ILE A 87 -12.71 3.02 -11.89
N LYS A 88 -11.79 2.46 -12.68
CA LYS A 88 -11.27 3.10 -13.90
C LYS A 88 -12.33 3.29 -14.97
N THR A 89 -13.29 2.37 -15.12
CA THR A 89 -14.35 2.41 -16.15
C THR A 89 -15.52 3.32 -15.79
N CYS A 90 -15.54 3.92 -14.60
CA CYS A 90 -16.57 4.89 -14.24
C CYS A 90 -16.37 6.21 -15.00
N ASP A 91 -17.34 6.58 -15.82
CA ASP A 91 -17.42 7.86 -16.53
C ASP A 91 -17.85 9.02 -15.59
N ASN A 92 -18.76 8.76 -14.65
CA ASN A 92 -19.25 9.78 -13.74
C ASN A 92 -18.26 10.09 -12.60
N LEU A 93 -17.85 11.35 -12.52
CA LEU A 93 -16.94 11.88 -11.50
C LEU A 93 -17.43 11.64 -10.06
N THR A 94 -18.74 11.75 -9.81
CA THR A 94 -19.30 11.57 -8.47
C THR A 94 -19.18 10.11 -8.02
N SER A 95 -19.53 9.18 -8.90
CA SER A 95 -19.38 7.74 -8.68
C SER A 95 -17.92 7.35 -8.49
N PHE A 96 -17.03 7.89 -9.34
CA PHE A 96 -15.58 7.68 -9.26
C PHE A 96 -15.03 8.12 -7.90
N LYS A 97 -15.33 9.35 -7.45
CA LYS A 97 -14.88 9.87 -6.14
C LYS A 97 -15.35 8.99 -4.99
N ARG A 98 -16.61 8.53 -5.02
CA ARG A 98 -17.16 7.64 -3.99
C ARG A 98 -16.41 6.31 -3.95
N LEU A 99 -16.28 5.62 -5.08
CA LEU A 99 -15.60 4.33 -5.17
C LEU A 99 -14.12 4.43 -4.80
N LEU A 100 -13.44 5.49 -5.25
CA LEU A 100 -12.04 5.73 -4.95
C LEU A 100 -11.82 5.95 -3.45
N LYS A 101 -12.70 6.72 -2.80
CA LYS A 101 -12.65 6.93 -1.35
C LYS A 101 -12.81 5.59 -0.62
N THR A 102 -13.81 4.79 -0.96
CA THR A 102 -14.03 3.45 -0.38
C THR A 102 -12.82 2.54 -0.57
N HIS A 103 -12.27 2.48 -1.78
CA HIS A 103 -11.09 1.68 -2.09
C HIS A 103 -9.89 2.09 -1.22
N PHE A 104 -9.65 3.38 -1.03
CA PHE A 104 -8.56 3.86 -0.17
C PHE A 104 -8.78 3.60 1.32
N PHE A 105 -10.02 3.61 1.81
CA PHE A 105 -10.31 3.20 3.18
C PHE A 105 -10.05 1.70 3.37
N VAL A 106 -10.60 0.85 2.51
CA VAL A 106 -10.44 -0.61 2.62
C VAL A 106 -8.97 -1.02 2.52
N SER A 107 -8.26 -0.54 1.50
CA SER A 107 -6.84 -0.84 1.31
C SER A 107 -5.95 -0.35 2.45
N HIS A 108 -6.29 0.78 3.08
CA HIS A 108 -5.54 1.27 4.23
C HIS A 108 -5.79 0.42 5.48
N ILE A 109 -7.04 -0.01 5.69
CA ILE A 109 -7.41 -0.86 6.83
C ILE A 109 -6.75 -2.23 6.72
N SER A 110 -6.74 -2.84 5.53
CA SER A 110 -6.11 -4.15 5.33
C SER A 110 -4.60 -4.11 5.59
N VAL A 111 -3.91 -3.06 5.14
CA VAL A 111 -2.47 -2.87 5.41
C VAL A 111 -2.19 -2.74 6.91
N ILE A 112 -3.01 -1.98 7.65
CA ILE A 112 -2.84 -1.84 9.10
C ILE A 112 -3.00 -3.18 9.83
N GLN A 113 -4.01 -3.98 9.45
CA GLN A 113 -4.22 -5.29 10.06
C GLN A 113 -3.05 -6.25 9.81
N HIS A 114 -2.49 -6.21 8.61
CA HIS A 114 -1.32 -7.00 8.23
C HIS A 114 -0.09 -6.60 9.08
N GLU A 115 0.30 -5.31 9.09
CA GLU A 115 1.44 -4.83 9.89
C GLU A 115 1.34 -5.21 11.37
N HIS A 116 0.14 -5.08 11.96
CA HIS A 116 -0.07 -5.47 13.36
C HIS A 116 0.06 -6.97 13.59
N TYR A 117 -0.40 -7.81 12.66
CA TYR A 117 -0.27 -9.26 12.77
C TYR A 117 1.20 -9.71 12.71
N TYR A 118 1.97 -9.20 11.75
CA TYR A 118 3.39 -9.54 11.61
C TYR A 118 4.20 -9.04 12.81
N PHE A 119 3.92 -7.84 13.31
CA PHE A 119 4.56 -7.32 14.52
C PHE A 119 4.28 -8.20 15.76
N LEU A 120 3.04 -8.67 15.93
CA LEU A 120 2.69 -9.59 17.01
C LEU A 120 3.37 -10.95 16.84
N LEU A 121 3.45 -11.46 15.62
CA LEU A 121 4.16 -12.70 15.30
C LEU A 121 5.65 -12.58 15.63
N ASP A 122 6.31 -11.50 15.21
CA ASP A 122 7.73 -11.24 15.48
C ASP A 122 7.97 -11.17 17.01
N TYR A 123 7.10 -10.47 17.74
CA TYR A 123 7.20 -10.39 19.20
C TYR A 123 7.03 -11.75 19.89
N LEU A 124 6.06 -12.56 19.46
CA LEU A 124 5.84 -13.91 20.01
C LEU A 124 7.03 -14.84 19.71
N VAL A 125 7.63 -14.73 18.53
CA VAL A 125 8.84 -15.48 18.15
C VAL A 125 10.01 -15.08 19.07
N ILE A 126 10.22 -13.78 19.30
CA ILE A 126 11.30 -13.30 20.19
C ILE A 126 11.09 -13.79 21.63
N LEU A 127 9.85 -13.70 22.16
CA LEU A 127 9.51 -14.15 23.51
C LEU A 127 9.73 -15.67 23.66
N SER A 128 9.38 -16.44 22.64
CA SER A 128 9.61 -17.88 22.57
C SER A 128 11.11 -18.21 22.66
N ILE A 129 11.95 -17.59 21.83
CA ILE A 129 13.41 -17.80 21.82
C ILE A 129 14.03 -17.45 23.18
N HIS A 130 13.61 -16.33 23.79
CA HIS A 130 14.09 -15.93 25.10
C HIS A 130 13.73 -16.94 26.20
N ASN A 131 12.49 -17.46 26.18
CA ASN A 131 12.01 -18.44 27.15
C ASN A 131 12.75 -19.78 27.01
N TYR A 132 12.97 -20.28 25.79
CA TYR A 132 13.76 -21.49 25.55
C TYR A 132 15.20 -21.38 26.08
N THR A 133 15.83 -20.22 25.90
CA THR A 133 17.20 -19.97 26.37
C THR A 133 17.28 -19.96 27.90
N LEU A 134 16.30 -19.36 28.56
CA LEU A 134 16.16 -19.36 30.03
C LEU A 134 15.95 -20.76 30.61
N ILE A 135 15.06 -21.56 29.99
CA ILE A 135 14.79 -22.94 30.42
C ILE A 135 16.05 -23.80 30.30
N TYR A 136 16.78 -23.68 29.19
CA TYR A 136 18.01 -24.43 28.97
C TYR A 136 19.09 -24.08 30.01
N TRP A 137 19.27 -22.79 30.30
CA TRP A 137 20.19 -22.32 31.34
C TRP A 137 19.83 -22.86 32.73
N HIS A 138 18.54 -22.84 33.09
CA HIS A 138 18.06 -23.38 34.35
C HIS A 138 18.34 -24.88 34.46
N TYR A 139 18.07 -25.64 33.40
CA TYR A 139 18.32 -27.08 33.36
C TYR A 139 19.81 -27.42 33.49
N CYS A 140 20.68 -26.71 32.76
CA CYS A 140 22.13 -26.86 32.91
C CYS A 140 22.61 -26.54 34.33
N TYR A 141 22.11 -25.46 34.94
CA TYR A 141 22.46 -25.08 36.31
C TYR A 141 22.07 -26.16 37.33
N VAL A 142 20.84 -26.69 37.24
CA VAL A 142 20.34 -27.76 38.13
C VAL A 142 21.17 -29.03 37.97
N ILE A 143 21.49 -29.44 36.73
CA ILE A 143 22.34 -30.62 36.49
C ILE A 143 23.73 -30.43 37.09
N ILE A 144 24.36 -29.26 36.90
CA ILE A 144 25.68 -28.97 37.47
C ILE A 144 25.65 -29.06 39.01
N MET A 145 24.62 -28.48 39.64
CA MET A 145 24.45 -28.57 41.10
C MET A 145 24.28 -30.01 41.59
N ILE A 146 23.49 -30.83 40.89
CA ILE A 146 23.30 -32.26 41.23
C ILE A 146 24.62 -33.04 41.11
N ILE A 147 25.39 -32.83 40.04
CA ILE A 147 26.68 -33.50 39.84
C ILE A 147 27.67 -33.14 40.96
N ILE A 148 27.72 -31.87 41.35
CA ILE A 148 28.58 -31.41 42.44
C ILE A 148 28.18 -32.08 43.76
N ILE A 149 26.87 -32.18 44.06
CA ILE A 149 26.37 -32.82 45.29
C ILE A 149 26.70 -34.32 45.34
N LEU A 150 26.65 -35.03 44.20
CA LEU A 150 26.94 -36.48 44.13
C LEU A 150 28.42 -36.84 44.24
N GLN A 151 29.33 -35.85 44.20
CA GLN A 151 30.78 -36.06 44.33
C GLN A 151 31.30 -35.90 45.77
N PHE A 152 30.41 -35.64 46.74
CA PHE A 152 30.70 -35.57 48.18
C PHE A 152 29.87 -36.61 48.93
#